data_AF-A0A968WI97-F1
#
_entry.id   AF-A0A968WI97-F1
#
_cell.length_a   1.000
_cell.length_b   1.000
_cell.length_c   1.000
_cell.angle_alpha   90.00
_cell.angle_beta   90.00
_cell.angle_gamma   90.00
#
_symmetry.space_group_name_H-M   'P 1'
#
loop_
_entity.id
_entity.type
_entity.pdbx_description
1 polymer ?
#
loop_
_entity_poly.entity_id
_entity_poly.type
_entity_poly.pdbx_seq_one_letter_code
_entity_poly.pdbx_strand_id
1 'polypeptide(L)'
;MRLIICLAGLLISATTFAQNNRPNVIPPSPEAASLGKYIETPVSLYTGVPEISVPIATLTQGELAVPIALSYHASGIKVEEIASWVGIGWSLSAGGAVIRTVHGNVDEYNKGNIARGFFGLINDGISYELLNDERDNTPVRYGYLKDVANGCLDAEPDAFYLILGDIQARFAFDWGGNVTVDSNKKIRVSIVWQTLNGIKTGIAGWDVISDNGTLYKFRAVEVTESITDSRQCYIDPVTNQTTAWYLSEIVDKTISTTYDLAMKHTHSVTRY
;
A
#
# COMPACT_ATOMS: atom_id res chain seq x y z
N MET A 1 56.04 14.09 21.75
CA MET A 1 54.84 14.74 22.34
C MET A 1 53.83 15.23 21.31
N ARG A 2 54.24 15.78 20.15
CA ARG A 2 53.32 16.29 19.11
C ARG A 2 52.49 15.20 18.39
N LEU A 3 53.02 13.98 18.22
CA LEU A 3 52.33 12.88 17.53
C LEU A 3 51.13 12.31 18.32
N ILE A 4 51.21 12.33 19.66
CA ILE A 4 50.19 11.76 20.55
C ILE A 4 48.95 12.65 20.60
N ILE A 5 49.12 13.96 20.46
CA ILE A 5 48.02 14.94 20.46
C ILE A 5 47.19 14.84 19.16
N CYS A 6 47.83 14.57 18.01
CA CYS A 6 47.12 14.34 16.76
C CYS A 6 46.33 13.02 16.75
N LEU A 7 46.87 11.95 17.38
CA LEU A 7 46.17 10.67 17.47
C LEU A 7 44.94 10.76 18.40
N ALA A 8 45.02 11.55 19.47
CA ALA A 8 43.89 11.79 20.38
C ALA A 8 42.78 12.64 19.72
N GLY A 9 43.12 13.58 18.84
CA GLY A 9 42.13 14.36 18.07
C GLY A 9 41.39 13.54 17.01
N LEU A 10 42.03 12.53 16.45
CA LEU A 10 41.41 11.61 15.49
C LEU A 10 40.40 10.65 16.16
N LEU A 11 40.59 10.33 17.44
CA LEU A 11 39.70 9.44 18.22
C LEU A 11 38.45 10.14 18.76
N ILE A 12 38.40 11.48 18.75
CA ILE A 12 37.26 12.27 19.28
C ILE A 12 36.28 12.68 18.16
N SER A 13 36.62 12.49 16.87
CA SER A 13 35.85 13.04 15.74
C SER A 13 35.02 12.03 14.93
N ALA A 14 34.74 10.84 15.45
CA ALA A 14 33.88 9.89 14.75
C ALA A 14 32.81 9.28 15.66
N THR A 15 31.88 10.11 16.16
CA THR A 15 30.51 9.60 16.33
C THR A 15 29.92 9.50 14.93
N THR A 16 30.16 8.38 14.25
CA THR A 16 29.39 8.04 13.06
C THR A 16 27.95 7.86 13.52
N PHE A 17 27.07 8.80 13.15
CA PHE A 17 25.64 8.51 13.17
C PHE A 17 25.43 7.39 12.16
N ALA A 18 25.22 6.17 12.64
CA ALA A 18 24.67 5.12 11.79
C ALA A 18 23.33 5.64 11.24
N GLN A 19 23.06 5.40 9.95
CA GLN A 19 21.77 5.70 9.38
C GLN A 19 20.73 4.79 10.05
N ASN A 20 20.06 5.30 11.08
CA ASN A 20 18.87 4.66 11.66
C ASN A 20 17.62 4.86 10.77
N ASN A 21 17.79 5.27 9.51
CA ASN A 21 16.70 5.34 8.54
C ASN A 21 16.47 3.95 7.95
N ARG A 22 15.78 3.09 8.72
CA ARG A 22 15.11 1.95 8.13
C ARG A 22 13.96 2.47 7.26
N PRO A 23 13.82 2.01 6.00
CA PRO A 23 12.64 2.32 5.21
C PRO A 23 11.39 1.92 6.01
N ASN A 24 10.51 2.88 6.27
CA ASN A 24 9.28 2.62 7.02
C ASN A 24 8.22 2.06 6.08
N VAL A 25 8.38 0.81 5.65
CA VAL A 25 7.39 0.14 4.79
C VAL A 25 6.50 -0.75 5.65
N ILE A 26 5.20 -0.48 5.62
CA ILE A 26 4.19 -1.35 6.23
C ILE A 26 3.66 -2.25 5.10
N PRO A 27 4.00 -3.55 5.12
CA PRO A 27 3.52 -4.46 4.12
C PRO A 27 2.01 -4.69 4.29
N PRO A 28 1.32 -5.14 3.24
CA PRO A 28 -0.03 -5.65 3.38
C PRO A 28 -0.06 -6.89 4.29
N SER A 29 -1.27 -7.29 4.69
CA SER A 29 -1.45 -8.51 5.46
C SER A 29 -0.92 -9.74 4.73
N PRO A 30 -0.64 -10.86 5.41
CA PRO A 30 -0.15 -12.07 4.76
C PRO A 30 -1.07 -12.57 3.64
N GLU A 31 -2.39 -12.47 3.82
CA GLU A 31 -3.37 -12.85 2.80
C GLU A 31 -3.25 -11.96 1.56
N ALA A 32 -3.27 -10.65 1.75
CA ALA A 32 -3.14 -9.67 0.68
C ALA A 32 -1.76 -9.73 0.01
N ALA A 33 -0.69 -9.94 0.77
CA ALA A 33 0.68 -10.12 0.26
C ALA A 33 0.80 -11.37 -0.63
N SER A 34 0.15 -12.48 -0.24
CA SER A 34 0.15 -13.72 -1.04
C SER A 34 -0.47 -13.51 -2.43
N LEU A 35 -1.50 -12.67 -2.51
CA LEU A 35 -2.11 -12.25 -3.77
C LEU A 35 -1.20 -11.27 -4.54
N GLY A 36 -0.63 -10.25 -3.87
CA GLY A 36 0.26 -9.26 -4.48
C GLY A 36 1.47 -9.86 -5.22
N LYS A 37 1.97 -11.01 -4.75
CA LYS A 37 3.09 -11.76 -5.35
C LYS A 37 2.87 -12.09 -6.84
N TYR A 38 1.61 -12.27 -7.27
CA TYR A 38 1.26 -12.56 -8.67
C TYR A 38 1.41 -11.35 -9.60
N ILE A 39 1.40 -10.13 -9.07
CA ILE A 39 1.71 -8.91 -9.84
C ILE A 39 3.21 -8.68 -9.89
N GLU A 40 3.90 -8.81 -8.75
CA GLU A 40 5.34 -8.55 -8.68
C GLU A 40 6.16 -9.57 -9.46
N THR A 41 5.75 -10.84 -9.39
CA THR A 41 6.39 -11.94 -10.12
C THR A 41 5.30 -12.74 -10.83
N PRO A 42 4.91 -12.33 -12.06
CA PRO A 42 3.86 -13.01 -12.78
C PRO A 42 4.24 -14.45 -13.09
N VAL A 43 3.25 -15.34 -13.03
CA VAL A 43 3.40 -16.73 -13.42
C VAL A 43 3.55 -16.80 -14.94
N SER A 44 4.69 -17.28 -15.41
CA SER A 44 4.95 -17.42 -16.84
C SER A 44 6.12 -18.37 -17.09
N LEU A 45 6.19 -18.89 -18.31
CA LEU A 45 7.36 -19.65 -18.76
C LEU A 45 8.64 -18.81 -18.74
N TYR A 46 8.53 -17.48 -18.89
CA TYR A 46 9.67 -16.56 -18.85
C TYR A 46 10.23 -16.37 -17.44
N THR A 47 9.35 -16.29 -16.43
CA THR A 47 9.73 -16.20 -15.02
C THR A 47 10.11 -17.56 -14.42
N GLY A 48 9.89 -18.65 -15.17
CA GLY A 48 10.16 -20.02 -14.71
C GLY A 48 9.21 -20.51 -13.62
N VAL A 49 8.13 -19.77 -13.35
CA VAL A 49 7.14 -20.13 -12.33
C VAL A 49 5.97 -20.85 -13.03
N PRO A 50 5.69 -22.13 -12.72
CA PRO A 50 4.55 -22.85 -13.26
C PRO A 50 3.23 -22.35 -12.66
N GLU A 51 2.17 -22.40 -13.46
CA GLU A 51 0.81 -22.12 -13.01
C GLU A 51 0.23 -23.34 -12.28
N ILE A 52 0.00 -23.20 -10.98
CA ILE A 52 -0.58 -24.25 -10.13
C ILE A 52 -1.84 -23.69 -9.49
N SER A 53 -3.00 -24.20 -9.94
CA SER A 53 -4.32 -23.77 -9.48
C SER A 53 -5.21 -24.97 -9.17
N VAL A 54 -5.90 -24.92 -8.03
CA VAL A 54 -6.89 -25.89 -7.59
C VAL A 54 -8.25 -25.18 -7.51
N PRO A 55 -9.13 -25.37 -8.49
CA PRO A 55 -10.47 -24.77 -8.46
C PRO A 55 -11.30 -25.38 -7.34
N ILE A 56 -11.96 -24.54 -6.54
CA ILE A 56 -12.87 -24.97 -5.47
C ILE A 56 -14.31 -24.92 -5.97
N ALA A 57 -14.72 -23.76 -6.49
CA ALA A 57 -16.07 -23.50 -6.94
C ALA A 57 -16.08 -22.33 -7.92
N THR A 58 -17.15 -22.19 -8.70
CA THR A 58 -17.39 -20.99 -9.50
C THR A 58 -18.76 -20.45 -9.13
N LEU A 59 -18.79 -19.22 -8.63
CA LEU A 59 -20.06 -18.53 -8.38
C LEU A 59 -20.56 -17.98 -9.71
N THR A 60 -21.69 -18.48 -10.18
CA THR A 60 -22.30 -18.06 -11.44
C THR A 60 -23.65 -17.42 -11.18
N GLN A 61 -23.88 -16.26 -11.77
CA GLN A 61 -25.20 -15.61 -11.78
C GLN A 61 -25.38 -14.81 -13.06
N GLY A 62 -26.36 -15.21 -13.87
CA GLY A 62 -26.49 -14.71 -15.24
C GLY A 62 -25.27 -15.08 -16.08
N GLU A 63 -24.70 -14.09 -16.78
CA GLU A 63 -23.48 -14.26 -17.59
C GLU A 63 -22.18 -14.07 -16.79
N LEU A 64 -22.28 -13.66 -15.52
CA LEU A 64 -21.12 -13.42 -14.68
C LEU A 64 -20.68 -14.71 -13.97
N ALA A 65 -19.38 -15.01 -14.05
CA ALA A 65 -18.76 -16.13 -13.37
C ALA A 65 -17.53 -15.65 -12.57
N VAL A 66 -17.57 -15.86 -11.26
CA VAL A 66 -16.45 -15.58 -10.36
C VAL A 66 -15.84 -16.92 -9.90
N PRO A 67 -14.69 -17.34 -10.47
CA PRO A 67 -14.01 -18.55 -10.02
C PRO A 67 -13.38 -18.32 -8.64
N ILE A 68 -13.57 -19.30 -7.76
CA ILE A 68 -12.93 -19.42 -6.46
C ILE A 68 -11.91 -20.55 -6.57
N ALA A 69 -10.63 -20.21 -6.43
CA ALA A 69 -9.54 -21.16 -6.59
C ALA A 69 -8.40 -20.88 -5.61
N LEU A 70 -7.72 -21.96 -5.19
CA LEU A 70 -6.44 -21.86 -4.50
C LEU A 70 -5.32 -21.84 -5.55
N SER A 71 -4.42 -20.89 -5.44
CA SER A 71 -3.26 -20.78 -6.33
C SER A 71 -1.98 -20.91 -5.52
N TYR A 72 -1.00 -21.67 -6.03
CA TYR A 72 0.31 -21.82 -5.41
C TYR A 72 1.38 -21.10 -6.23
N HIS A 73 2.15 -20.23 -5.57
CA HIS A 73 3.23 -19.48 -6.21
C HIS A 73 4.58 -20.17 -6.02
N ALA A 74 5.03 -20.87 -7.06
CA ALA A 74 6.21 -21.73 -7.03
C ALA A 74 7.56 -20.99 -7.26
N SER A 75 7.68 -19.69 -6.93
CA SER A 75 8.96 -18.96 -7.02
C SER A 75 9.93 -19.24 -5.87
N GLY A 76 9.58 -20.17 -4.97
CA GLY A 76 10.29 -20.44 -3.74
C GLY A 76 9.70 -19.67 -2.55
N ILE A 77 9.94 -20.22 -1.35
CA ILE A 77 9.48 -19.65 -0.08
C ILE A 77 10.66 -18.92 0.57
N LYS A 78 10.48 -17.63 0.86
CA LYS A 78 11.50 -16.83 1.58
C LYS A 78 11.47 -17.17 3.07
N VAL A 79 12.62 -17.02 3.75
CA VAL A 79 12.75 -17.32 5.20
C VAL A 79 11.78 -16.50 6.05
N GLU A 80 11.49 -15.27 5.65
CA GLU A 80 10.58 -14.35 6.34
C GLU A 80 9.16 -14.32 5.72
N GLU A 81 8.83 -15.27 4.84
CA GLU A 81 7.50 -15.34 4.23
C GLU A 81 6.47 -15.86 5.24
N ILE A 82 5.47 -15.02 5.54
CA ILE A 82 4.37 -15.36 6.45
C ILE A 82 3.29 -16.08 5.65
N ALA A 83 2.77 -17.18 6.20
CA ALA A 83 1.71 -17.95 5.58
C ALA A 83 0.39 -17.16 5.51
N SER A 84 -0.31 -17.30 4.39
CA SER A 84 -1.72 -16.95 4.26
C SER A 84 -2.58 -17.91 5.12
N TRP A 85 -3.88 -17.66 5.27
CA TRP A 85 -4.73 -18.57 6.06
C TRP A 85 -4.91 -19.94 5.37
N VAL A 86 -4.64 -20.03 4.07
CA VAL A 86 -4.66 -21.28 3.29
C VAL A 86 -3.30 -21.99 3.22
N GLY A 87 -2.26 -21.40 3.83
CA GLY A 87 -0.94 -22.00 3.96
C GLY A 87 0.16 -21.25 3.19
N ILE A 88 1.41 -21.53 3.55
CA ILE A 88 2.57 -20.83 2.98
C ILE A 88 2.69 -21.08 1.47
N GLY A 89 2.87 -20.01 0.69
CA GLY A 89 2.92 -20.04 -0.77
C GLY A 89 1.57 -20.25 -1.46
N TRP A 90 0.49 -20.49 -0.72
CA TRP A 90 -0.88 -20.58 -1.24
C TRP A 90 -1.63 -19.27 -1.05
N SER A 91 -2.54 -18.96 -1.97
CA SER A 91 -3.44 -17.80 -1.89
C SER A 91 -4.85 -18.18 -2.33
N LEU A 92 -5.88 -17.71 -1.64
CA LEU A 92 -7.26 -17.84 -2.12
C LEU A 92 -7.58 -16.70 -3.09
N SER A 93 -7.86 -17.04 -4.35
CA SER A 93 -8.42 -16.11 -5.31
C SER A 93 -9.95 -16.24 -5.32
N ALA A 94 -10.65 -15.21 -4.84
CA ALA A 94 -12.12 -15.17 -4.77
C ALA A 94 -12.66 -13.81 -5.24
N GLY A 95 -12.60 -13.55 -6.55
CA GLY A 95 -13.11 -12.32 -7.17
C GLY A 95 -12.02 -11.29 -7.43
N GLY A 96 -11.42 -10.75 -6.39
CA GLY A 96 -10.31 -9.80 -6.54
C GLY A 96 -10.03 -8.99 -5.28
N ALA A 97 -8.90 -8.29 -5.28
CA ALA A 97 -8.46 -7.44 -4.19
C ALA A 97 -7.73 -6.19 -4.70
N VAL A 98 -7.88 -5.09 -3.99
CA VAL A 98 -6.95 -3.96 -4.00
C VAL A 98 -6.10 -4.08 -2.76
N ILE A 99 -4.79 -4.11 -2.95
CA ILE A 99 -3.78 -4.31 -1.92
C ILE A 99 -2.92 -3.05 -1.85
N ARG A 100 -2.60 -2.59 -0.64
CA ARG A 100 -1.80 -1.40 -0.37
C ARG A 100 -0.54 -1.79 0.36
N THR A 101 0.59 -1.31 -0.14
CA THR A 101 1.85 -1.24 0.60
C THR A 101 2.04 0.20 1.03
N VAL A 102 2.13 0.43 2.34
CA VAL A 102 2.29 1.79 2.88
C VAL A 102 3.77 2.12 2.93
N HIS A 103 4.15 3.26 2.39
CA HIS A 103 5.49 3.81 2.48
C HIS A 103 5.44 5.02 3.40
N GLY A 104 6.05 4.93 4.58
CA GLY A 104 5.98 5.96 5.60
C GLY A 104 4.67 5.93 6.39
N ASN A 105 3.89 7.00 6.27
CA ASN A 105 2.57 7.18 6.85
C ASN A 105 1.53 7.00 5.75
N VAL A 106 0.38 6.42 6.08
CA VAL A 106 -0.71 6.31 5.09
C VAL A 106 -1.03 7.67 4.45
N ASP A 107 -1.23 7.71 3.13
CA ASP A 107 -1.46 8.94 2.37
C ASP A 107 -2.45 9.92 3.02
N GLU A 108 -3.55 9.40 3.57
CA GLU A 108 -4.64 10.15 4.19
C GLU A 108 -4.41 10.49 5.68
N TYR A 109 -3.26 10.11 6.24
CA TYR A 109 -2.92 10.36 7.63
C TYR A 109 -2.89 11.86 7.93
N ASN A 110 -3.58 12.27 8.98
CA ASN A 110 -3.57 13.66 9.41
C ASN A 110 -3.69 13.79 10.92
N LYS A 111 -2.58 14.15 11.57
CA LYS A 111 -2.53 14.49 13.00
C LYS A 111 -2.21 15.98 13.18
N GLY A 112 -2.91 16.84 12.43
CA GLY A 112 -2.72 18.29 12.51
C GLY A 112 -1.32 18.69 12.08
N ASN A 113 -0.64 19.57 12.84
CA ASN A 113 0.71 20.05 12.52
C ASN A 113 1.85 19.09 12.96
N ILE A 114 1.53 17.88 13.43
CA ILE A 114 2.51 16.99 14.06
C ILE A 114 3.01 15.94 13.07
N ALA A 115 2.09 15.19 12.47
CA ALA A 115 2.42 14.17 11.48
C ALA A 115 1.35 14.10 10.39
N ARG A 116 1.78 13.96 9.14
CA ARG A 116 0.92 13.98 7.96
C ARG A 116 1.41 12.96 6.93
N GLY A 117 0.44 12.29 6.30
CA GLY A 117 0.66 11.51 5.09
C GLY A 117 0.72 12.41 3.85
N PHE A 118 0.92 11.77 2.70
CA PHE A 118 1.08 12.41 1.40
C PHE A 118 0.02 13.47 1.07
N PHE A 119 -1.27 13.21 1.34
CA PHE A 119 -2.33 14.19 1.09
C PHE A 119 -2.24 15.42 1.99
N GLY A 120 -1.66 15.31 3.18
CA GLY A 120 -1.44 16.46 4.05
C GLY A 120 -0.55 17.50 3.39
N LEU A 121 0.53 17.06 2.72
CA LEU A 121 1.45 17.95 2.02
C LEU A 121 0.76 18.65 0.83
N ILE A 122 -0.01 17.89 0.05
CA ILE A 122 -0.79 18.43 -1.07
C ILE A 122 -1.78 19.49 -0.57
N ASN A 123 -2.47 19.22 0.54
CA ASN A 123 -3.43 20.16 1.13
C ASN A 123 -2.77 21.43 1.68
N ASP A 124 -1.50 21.38 2.08
CA ASP A 124 -0.71 22.54 2.47
C ASP A 124 -0.18 23.35 1.28
N GLY A 125 -0.43 22.89 0.04
CA GLY A 125 0.09 23.50 -1.18
C GLY A 125 1.57 23.20 -1.43
N ILE A 126 2.13 22.17 -0.78
CA ILE A 126 3.48 21.69 -1.04
C ILE A 126 3.47 20.83 -2.30
N SER A 127 4.36 21.14 -3.24
CA SER A 127 4.52 20.37 -4.48
C SER A 127 5.89 19.72 -4.57
N TYR A 128 6.01 18.76 -5.49
CA TYR A 128 7.28 18.12 -5.84
C TYR A 128 8.34 19.16 -6.23
N GLU A 129 7.97 20.16 -7.03
CA GLU A 129 8.88 21.21 -7.48
C GLU A 129 9.40 22.05 -6.31
N LEU A 130 8.54 22.38 -5.34
CA LEU A 130 8.95 23.14 -4.16
C LEU A 130 9.95 22.36 -3.30
N LEU A 131 9.72 21.05 -3.09
CA LEU A 131 10.66 20.23 -2.33
C LEU A 131 11.99 20.04 -3.07
N ASN A 132 11.98 19.96 -4.40
CA ASN A 132 13.16 19.67 -5.21
C ASN A 132 13.84 20.90 -5.85
N ASP A 133 13.39 22.13 -5.62
CA ASP A 133 14.13 23.31 -6.07
C ASP A 133 15.37 23.55 -5.19
N GLU A 134 16.50 23.01 -5.62
CA GLU A 134 17.79 23.16 -4.93
C GLU A 134 18.24 24.64 -4.78
N ARG A 135 17.68 25.55 -5.58
CA ARG A 135 18.00 26.98 -5.50
C ARG A 135 17.20 27.70 -4.41
N ASP A 136 16.10 27.10 -3.96
CA ASP A 136 15.31 27.64 -2.86
C ASP A 136 15.97 27.27 -1.52
N ASN A 137 16.57 28.26 -0.86
CA ASN A 137 17.15 28.12 0.47
C ASN A 137 16.30 28.84 1.54
N THR A 138 14.99 28.94 1.31
CA THR A 138 14.09 29.54 2.29
C THR A 138 14.01 28.68 3.56
N PRO A 139 13.87 29.30 4.74
CA PRO A 139 13.61 28.57 5.98
C PRO A 139 12.37 27.68 5.91
N VAL A 140 11.41 28.05 5.05
CA VAL A 140 10.16 27.31 4.82
C VAL A 140 10.44 25.97 4.15
N ARG A 141 11.12 25.94 3.00
CA ARG A 141 11.50 24.69 2.33
C ARG A 141 12.38 23.82 3.21
N TYR A 142 13.36 24.43 3.89
CA TYR A 142 14.21 23.71 4.83
C TYR A 142 13.40 23.06 5.96
N GLY A 143 12.39 23.74 6.49
CA GLY A 143 11.46 23.20 7.48
C GLY A 143 10.75 21.94 6.97
N TYR A 144 10.16 22.00 5.78
CA TYR A 144 9.48 20.85 5.19
C TYR A 144 10.43 19.67 4.93
N LEU A 145 11.61 19.92 4.34
CA LEU A 145 12.59 18.86 4.11
C LEU A 145 13.08 18.22 5.41
N LYS A 146 13.24 19.02 6.47
CA LYS A 146 13.59 18.53 7.80
C LYS A 146 12.48 17.67 8.37
N ASP A 147 11.22 18.08 8.24
CA ASP A 147 10.08 17.31 8.75
C ASP A 147 9.83 16.03 7.95
N VAL A 148 10.09 16.04 6.64
CA VAL A 148 10.13 14.84 5.80
C VAL A 148 11.25 13.91 6.22
N ALA A 149 12.47 14.43 6.41
CA ALA A 149 13.62 13.64 6.85
C ALA A 149 13.43 13.03 8.25
N ASN A 150 12.63 13.68 9.11
CA ASN A 150 12.26 13.17 10.43
C ASN A 150 11.11 12.16 10.39
N GLY A 151 10.46 11.95 9.24
CA GLY A 151 9.27 11.09 9.10
C GLY A 151 7.97 11.70 9.64
N CYS A 152 7.97 13.01 9.94
CA CYS A 152 6.77 13.72 10.38
C CYS A 152 5.87 14.06 9.19
N LEU A 153 6.45 14.41 8.05
CA LEU A 153 5.74 14.61 6.79
C LEU A 153 6.09 13.48 5.83
N ASP A 154 5.09 12.96 5.15
CA ASP A 154 5.33 11.97 4.12
C ASP A 154 5.25 12.55 2.71
N ALA A 155 6.35 12.49 1.98
CA ALA A 155 6.43 12.92 0.59
C ALA A 155 6.36 11.75 -0.40
N GLU A 156 6.26 10.51 0.09
CA GLU A 156 6.14 9.31 -0.73
C GLU A 156 4.68 8.87 -0.76
N PRO A 157 4.06 8.72 -1.96
CA PRO A 157 2.72 8.16 -2.06
C PRO A 157 2.76 6.64 -1.85
N ASP A 158 1.68 6.08 -1.30
CA ASP A 158 1.56 4.64 -1.15
C ASP A 158 1.36 3.90 -2.48
N ALA A 159 1.81 2.65 -2.51
CA ALA A 159 1.68 1.78 -3.68
C ALA A 159 0.46 0.87 -3.55
N PHE A 160 -0.44 0.93 -4.53
CA PHE A 160 -1.62 0.07 -4.62
C PHE A 160 -1.51 -0.92 -5.78
N TYR A 161 -2.06 -2.10 -5.57
CA TYR A 161 -2.05 -3.23 -6.50
C TYR A 161 -3.47 -3.78 -6.63
N LEU A 162 -4.00 -3.85 -7.84
CA LEU A 162 -5.31 -4.42 -8.16
C LEU A 162 -5.13 -5.77 -8.83
N ILE A 163 -5.79 -6.79 -8.28
CA ILE A 163 -5.96 -8.11 -8.89
C ILE A 163 -7.45 -8.36 -9.02
N LEU A 164 -7.92 -8.52 -10.26
CA LEU A 164 -9.33 -8.75 -10.55
C LEU A 164 -9.44 -9.64 -11.79
N GLY A 165 -9.53 -10.96 -11.58
CA GLY A 165 -9.49 -11.92 -12.68
C GLY A 165 -8.22 -11.76 -13.51
N ASP A 166 -8.38 -11.36 -14.77
CA ASP A 166 -7.27 -11.09 -15.70
C ASP A 166 -6.86 -9.60 -15.77
N ILE A 167 -7.51 -8.73 -15.01
CA ILE A 167 -7.11 -7.34 -14.81
C ILE A 167 -6.07 -7.29 -13.69
N GLN A 168 -4.91 -6.76 -14.04
CA GLN A 168 -3.83 -6.48 -13.09
C GLN A 168 -3.39 -5.04 -13.27
N ALA A 169 -3.34 -4.29 -12.18
CA ALA A 169 -2.87 -2.92 -12.21
C ALA A 169 -2.06 -2.57 -10.96
N ARG A 170 -1.14 -1.64 -11.11
CA ARG A 170 -0.49 -0.90 -10.04
C ARG A 170 -0.90 0.55 -10.15
N PHE A 171 -1.17 1.21 -9.04
CA PHE A 171 -1.50 2.62 -9.05
C PHE A 171 -1.05 3.32 -7.76
N ALA A 172 -0.89 4.63 -7.86
CA ALA A 172 -0.49 5.50 -6.75
C ALA A 172 -1.05 6.91 -6.99
N PHE A 173 -0.98 7.77 -5.98
CA PHE A 173 -1.36 9.16 -6.12
C PHE A 173 -0.23 10.00 -6.71
N ASP A 174 -0.57 10.95 -7.57
CA ASP A 174 0.34 12.01 -8.00
C ASP A 174 0.30 13.21 -7.05
N TRP A 175 1.24 14.14 -7.24
CA TRP A 175 1.31 15.40 -6.48
C TRP A 175 0.11 16.36 -6.73
N GLY A 176 -0.77 16.04 -7.69
CA GLY A 176 -2.06 16.70 -7.88
C GLY A 176 -3.21 16.03 -7.12
N GLY A 177 -2.95 14.92 -6.43
CA GLY A 177 -3.94 14.13 -5.71
C GLY A 177 -4.79 13.23 -6.61
N ASN A 178 -4.39 13.02 -7.86
CA ASN A 178 -5.08 12.13 -8.80
C ASN A 178 -4.49 10.72 -8.76
N VAL A 179 -5.30 9.73 -9.10
CA VAL A 179 -4.85 8.33 -9.21
C VAL A 179 -4.17 8.13 -10.56
N THR A 180 -2.91 7.71 -10.53
CA THR A 180 -2.14 7.31 -11.71
C THR A 180 -2.10 5.80 -11.79
N VAL A 181 -2.53 5.23 -12.92
CA VAL A 181 -2.74 3.77 -13.07
C VAL A 181 -1.84 3.21 -14.17
N ASP A 182 -1.10 2.17 -13.83
CA ASP A 182 -0.32 1.31 -14.71
C ASP A 182 -1.00 -0.07 -14.76
N SER A 183 -1.66 -0.40 -15.86
CA SER A 183 -2.56 -1.56 -15.96
C SER A 183 -2.34 -2.32 -17.26
N ASN A 184 -2.48 -3.65 -17.21
CA ASN A 184 -2.45 -4.50 -18.39
C ASN A 184 -3.71 -4.32 -19.29
N LYS A 185 -4.78 -3.74 -18.74
CA LYS A 185 -6.04 -3.45 -19.43
C LYS A 185 -6.50 -2.00 -19.23
N LYS A 186 -7.32 -1.50 -20.15
CA LYS A 186 -7.93 -0.17 -20.02
C LYS A 186 -8.99 -0.19 -18.92
N ILE A 187 -8.67 0.45 -17.80
CA ILE A 187 -9.56 0.57 -16.64
C ILE A 187 -9.59 2.01 -16.13
N ARG A 188 -10.61 2.35 -15.35
CA ARG A 188 -10.65 3.57 -14.55
C ARG A 188 -10.79 3.20 -13.08
N VAL A 189 -9.81 3.60 -12.29
CA VAL A 189 -9.80 3.43 -10.83
C VAL A 189 -10.24 4.74 -10.18
N SER A 190 -11.08 4.67 -9.16
CA SER A 190 -11.56 5.83 -8.41
C SER A 190 -11.63 5.53 -6.93
N ILE A 191 -11.16 6.48 -6.12
CA ILE A 191 -11.17 6.39 -4.68
C ILE A 191 -12.57 6.66 -4.12
N VAL A 192 -12.96 5.89 -3.10
CA VAL A 192 -14.16 6.13 -2.30
C VAL A 192 -13.72 6.55 -0.90
N TRP A 193 -14.03 7.79 -0.55
CA TRP A 193 -13.63 8.38 0.72
C TRP A 193 -14.57 7.99 1.86
N GLN A 194 -13.99 7.65 3.00
CA GLN A 194 -14.69 7.70 4.28
C GLN A 194 -14.77 9.17 4.70
N THR A 195 -15.97 9.62 5.09
CA THR A 195 -16.17 10.98 5.57
C THR A 195 -16.83 11.01 6.94
N LEU A 196 -16.36 11.93 7.79
CA LEU A 196 -16.97 12.26 9.07
C LEU A 196 -17.22 13.77 9.06
N ASN A 197 -18.49 14.18 9.21
CA ASN A 197 -18.91 15.59 9.15
C ASN A 197 -18.42 16.34 7.89
N GLY A 198 -18.35 15.65 6.75
CA GLY A 198 -17.89 16.22 5.47
C GLY A 198 -16.37 16.27 5.29
N ILE A 199 -15.59 15.87 6.29
CA ILE A 199 -14.13 15.78 6.22
C ILE A 199 -13.73 14.36 5.80
N LYS A 200 -12.81 14.23 4.85
CA LYS A 200 -12.22 12.95 4.45
C LYS A 200 -11.31 12.44 5.57
N THR A 201 -11.62 11.27 6.12
CA THR A 201 -10.90 10.69 7.27
C THR A 201 -10.16 9.39 6.94
N GLY A 202 -10.43 8.80 5.77
CA GLY A 202 -10.01 7.45 5.45
C GLY A 202 -10.35 7.08 4.02
N ILE A 203 -9.73 6.02 3.51
CA ILE A 203 -10.14 5.36 2.27
C ILE A 203 -11.17 4.27 2.62
N ALA A 204 -12.43 4.50 2.24
CA ALA A 204 -13.50 3.51 2.44
C ALA A 204 -13.44 2.37 1.41
N GLY A 205 -12.83 2.61 0.24
CA GLY A 205 -12.62 1.59 -0.78
C GLY A 205 -12.37 2.15 -2.16
N TRP A 206 -12.55 1.30 -3.16
CA TRP A 206 -12.18 1.59 -4.54
C TRP A 206 -13.28 1.17 -5.51
N ASP A 207 -13.51 2.01 -6.52
CA ASP A 207 -14.35 1.70 -7.66
C ASP A 207 -13.48 1.50 -8.89
N VAL A 208 -13.63 0.34 -9.54
CA VAL A 208 -12.92 0.00 -10.77
C VAL A 208 -13.93 -0.20 -11.87
N ILE A 209 -13.80 0.57 -12.94
CA ILE A 209 -14.62 0.42 -14.14
C ILE A 209 -13.75 -0.17 -15.23
N SER A 210 -14.16 -1.34 -15.72
CA SER A 210 -13.52 -2.03 -16.83
C SER A 210 -13.92 -1.44 -18.19
N ASP A 211 -13.27 -1.89 -19.25
CA ASP A 211 -13.48 -1.42 -20.63
C ASP A 211 -14.90 -1.68 -21.16
N ASN A 212 -15.51 -2.82 -20.79
CA ASN A 212 -16.90 -3.14 -21.10
C ASN A 212 -17.90 -2.27 -20.29
N GLY A 213 -17.42 -1.58 -19.25
CA GLY A 213 -18.16 -0.69 -18.37
C GLY A 213 -18.85 -1.36 -17.19
N THR A 214 -18.52 -2.62 -16.87
CA THR A 214 -18.85 -3.25 -15.59
C THR A 214 -18.09 -2.54 -14.47
N LEU A 215 -18.80 -2.22 -13.39
CA LEU A 215 -18.29 -1.58 -12.20
C LEU A 215 -18.00 -2.63 -11.12
N TYR A 216 -16.81 -2.60 -10.55
CA TYR A 216 -16.36 -3.44 -9.45
C TYR A 216 -16.12 -2.55 -8.24
N LYS A 217 -16.81 -2.84 -7.13
CA LYS A 217 -16.66 -2.11 -5.87
C LYS A 217 -15.89 -2.96 -4.88
N PHE A 218 -14.81 -2.41 -4.37
CA PHE A 218 -13.98 -3.00 -3.33
C PHE A 218 -14.28 -2.30 -2.01
N ARG A 219 -14.94 -2.97 -1.06
CA ARG A 219 -15.37 -2.41 0.24
C ARG A 219 -15.11 -3.31 1.43
N ALA A 220 -14.79 -4.59 1.20
CA ALA A 220 -14.48 -5.51 2.29
C ALA A 220 -13.04 -5.24 2.77
N VAL A 221 -12.93 -4.49 3.87
CA VAL A 221 -11.66 -3.96 4.40
C VAL A 221 -10.91 -5.01 5.23
N GLU A 222 -9.62 -5.11 4.99
CA GLU A 222 -8.65 -5.78 5.87
C GLU A 222 -7.60 -4.78 6.38
N VAL A 223 -7.27 -4.94 7.66
CA VAL A 223 -6.42 -4.03 8.42
C VAL A 223 -5.17 -4.76 8.86
N THR A 224 -4.04 -4.09 8.71
CA THR A 224 -2.76 -4.49 9.31
C THR A 224 -2.45 -3.59 10.49
N GLU A 225 -2.17 -4.22 11.62
CA GLU A 225 -1.64 -3.52 12.79
C GLU A 225 -0.11 -3.38 12.63
N SER A 226 0.36 -2.15 12.76
CA SER A 226 1.79 -1.83 12.78
C SER A 226 2.17 -1.15 14.09
N ILE A 227 3.36 -1.49 14.59
CA ILE A 227 3.95 -0.85 15.75
C ILE A 227 5.11 0.02 15.28
N THR A 228 5.02 1.33 15.51
CA THR A 228 6.01 2.30 15.08
C THR A 228 6.63 2.98 16.30
N ASP A 229 7.91 2.71 16.60
CA ASP A 229 8.65 3.43 17.66
C ASP A 229 9.27 4.71 17.08
N SER A 230 8.44 5.73 16.85
CA SER A 230 8.94 7.06 16.46
C SER A 230 8.54 8.12 17.49
N ARG A 231 9.39 8.26 18.53
CA ARG A 231 9.23 9.30 19.57
C ARG A 231 9.40 10.72 19.03
N GLN A 232 9.93 10.88 17.81
CA GLN A 232 10.31 12.19 17.24
C GLN A 232 9.11 13.00 16.73
N CYS A 233 8.10 12.34 16.16
CA CYS A 233 6.91 13.00 15.60
C CYS A 233 5.63 12.67 16.38
N TYR A 234 5.76 12.17 17.62
CA TYR A 234 4.64 11.76 18.49
C TYR A 234 3.56 10.96 17.74
N ILE A 235 3.99 10.05 16.85
CA ILE A 235 3.10 9.17 16.10
C ILE A 235 2.54 8.16 17.11
N ASP A 236 1.28 7.76 16.94
CA ASP A 236 0.73 6.71 17.80
C ASP A 236 1.57 5.44 17.63
N PRO A 237 2.11 4.86 18.72
CA PRO A 237 2.98 3.69 18.62
C PRO A 237 2.28 2.48 18.02
N VAL A 238 0.94 2.44 18.04
CA VAL A 238 0.16 1.39 17.36
C VAL A 238 -0.78 2.06 16.38
N THR A 239 -0.66 1.71 15.10
CA THR A 239 -1.61 2.17 14.09
C THR A 239 -2.21 1.02 13.31
N ASN A 240 -3.54 0.98 13.33
CA ASN A 240 -4.34 0.13 12.47
C ASN A 240 -4.48 0.81 11.11
N GLN A 241 -3.89 0.21 10.09
CA GLN A 241 -3.92 0.74 8.73
C GLN A 241 -4.69 -0.21 7.82
N THR A 242 -5.60 0.32 7.02
CA THR A 242 -6.26 -0.47 5.99
C THR A 242 -5.25 -0.75 4.88
N THR A 243 -4.93 -2.02 4.69
CA THR A 243 -3.94 -2.49 3.70
C THR A 243 -4.55 -3.32 2.59
N ALA A 244 -5.82 -3.72 2.68
CA ALA A 244 -6.51 -4.33 1.56
C ALA A 244 -8.01 -4.03 1.55
N TRP A 245 -8.58 -4.02 0.34
CA TRP A 245 -10.01 -3.99 0.07
C TRP A 245 -10.35 -5.12 -0.89
N TYR A 246 -11.11 -6.10 -0.44
CA TYR A 246 -11.62 -7.18 -1.29
C TYR A 246 -12.86 -6.73 -2.05
N LEU A 247 -13.04 -7.35 -3.21
CA LEU A 247 -14.21 -7.16 -4.04
C LEU A 247 -15.46 -7.49 -3.22
N SER A 248 -16.35 -6.52 -3.08
CA SER A 248 -17.63 -6.71 -2.40
C SER A 248 -18.76 -6.84 -3.41
N GLU A 249 -18.79 -5.99 -4.45
CA GLU A 249 -19.92 -5.90 -5.38
C GLU A 249 -19.47 -5.76 -6.84
N ILE A 250 -20.21 -6.40 -7.75
CA ILE A 250 -20.07 -6.23 -9.20
C ILE A 250 -21.39 -5.66 -9.72
N VAL A 251 -21.35 -4.57 -10.49
CA VAL A 251 -22.53 -3.98 -11.12
C VAL A 251 -22.31 -3.98 -12.62
N ASP A 252 -23.04 -4.84 -13.32
CA ASP A 252 -23.01 -4.89 -14.77
C ASP A 252 -24.02 -3.90 -15.39
N LYS A 253 -23.74 -3.43 -16.62
CA LYS A 253 -24.62 -2.50 -17.34
C LYS A 253 -25.99 -3.07 -17.65
N THR A 254 -26.08 -4.40 -17.78
CA THR A 254 -27.23 -5.07 -18.39
C THR A 254 -28.27 -5.50 -17.35
N ILE A 255 -27.86 -5.70 -16.09
CA ILE A 255 -28.76 -6.10 -15.00
C ILE A 255 -28.20 -5.50 -13.71
N SER A 256 -29.04 -4.76 -12.98
CA SER A 256 -28.82 -4.31 -11.60
C SER A 256 -28.74 -5.52 -10.66
N THR A 257 -27.69 -6.33 -10.77
CA THR A 257 -27.40 -7.41 -9.84
C THR A 257 -26.28 -6.92 -8.93
N THR A 258 -26.58 -6.76 -7.64
CA THR A 258 -25.61 -6.49 -6.59
C THR A 258 -25.11 -7.83 -6.05
N TYR A 259 -23.80 -7.98 -5.95
CA TYR A 259 -23.16 -9.09 -5.26
C TYR A 259 -22.63 -8.57 -3.94
N ASP A 260 -22.68 -9.38 -2.88
CA ASP A 260 -22.01 -9.08 -1.62
C ASP A 260 -21.06 -10.25 -1.31
N LEU A 261 -19.77 -10.05 -1.57
CA LEU A 261 -18.70 -10.88 -1.02
C LEU A 261 -18.15 -10.21 0.25
N ALA A 262 -18.32 -10.87 1.40
CA ALA A 262 -17.74 -10.41 2.65
C ALA A 262 -16.73 -11.45 3.16
N MET A 263 -15.44 -11.18 2.95
CA MET A 263 -14.36 -11.79 3.73
C MET A 263 -13.75 -10.70 4.61
N LYS A 264 -13.78 -10.88 5.93
CA LYS A 264 -13.18 -9.95 6.89
C LYS A 264 -12.17 -10.71 7.74
N HIS A 265 -10.91 -10.36 7.60
CA HIS A 265 -9.82 -10.85 8.45
C HIS A 265 -9.00 -9.67 8.99
N THR A 266 -8.48 -9.82 10.20
CA THR A 266 -7.62 -8.83 10.87
C THR A 266 -6.32 -9.54 11.24
N HIS A 267 -5.17 -9.00 10.82
CA HIS A 267 -3.86 -9.57 11.12
C HIS A 267 -2.97 -8.54 11.83
N SER A 268 -2.32 -8.97 12.92
CA SER A 268 -1.36 -8.15 13.67
C SER A 268 0.08 -8.52 13.32
N VAL A 269 0.91 -7.52 13.04
CA VAL A 269 2.35 -7.72 12.78
C VAL A 269 3.13 -7.10 13.94
N THR A 270 3.68 -7.94 14.83
CA THR A 270 4.56 -7.48 15.92
C THR A 270 6.01 -7.45 15.42
N ARG A 271 6.64 -6.27 15.38
CA ARG A 271 8.10 -6.15 15.21
C ARG A 271 8.76 -5.97 16.58
N TYR A 272 9.85 -6.69 16.83
CA TYR A 272 10.77 -6.52 17.96
C TYR A 272 12.00 -5.71 17.55
#